data_AF-A0A7J7R9Q5-F1
#
_entry.id   AF-A0A7J7R9Q5-F1
#
_cell.length_a   1.000
_cell.length_b   1.000
_cell.length_c   1.000
_cell.angle_alpha   90.00
_cell.angle_beta   90.00
_cell.angle_gamma   90.00
#
_symmetry.space_group_name_H-M   'P 1'
#
loop_
_entity.id
_entity.type
_entity.pdbx_description
1 polymer ?
#
loop_
_entity_poly.entity_id
_entity_poly.type
_entity_poly.pdbx_seq_one_letter_code
_entity_poly.pdbx_strand_id
1 'polypeptide(L)'
;MAKADAPNPSLIPESDAIGVTVVLITCTYHGQEFIRVGYYVNNEYPDPELRENPPPKPDFSQLQRNILASNPRVTRFHINWDNNTDRLEAIENQDPALSCSLPISCTPVKGLGLPGCIPGLLPENSMDCI
;
A
#
# COMPACT_ATOMS: atom_id res chain seq x y z
N MET A 1 -16.00 -16.82 0.25
CA MET A 1 -15.68 -16.74 -1.20
C MET A 1 -16.32 -15.48 -1.75
N ALA A 2 -15.54 -14.54 -2.25
CA ALA A 2 -16.05 -13.30 -2.86
C ALA A 2 -16.19 -13.50 -4.38
N LYS A 3 -17.20 -12.85 -4.98
CA LYS A 3 -17.42 -12.77 -6.43
C LYS A 3 -17.81 -11.34 -6.77
N ALA A 4 -17.39 -10.88 -7.94
CA ALA A 4 -17.72 -9.55 -8.47
C ALA A 4 -17.90 -9.64 -9.98
N ASP A 5 -18.75 -8.79 -10.53
CA ASP A 5 -18.99 -8.71 -11.98
C ASP A 5 -17.80 -8.07 -12.70
N ALA A 6 -17.72 -8.30 -14.01
CA ALA A 6 -16.71 -7.68 -14.86
C ALA A 6 -16.90 -6.14 -14.92
N PRO A 7 -15.81 -5.37 -15.13
CA PRO A 7 -15.93 -3.92 -15.33
C PRO A 7 -16.71 -3.62 -16.61
N ASN A 8 -17.41 -2.49 -16.64
CA ASN A 8 -18.11 -2.02 -17.83
C ASN A 8 -17.09 -1.60 -18.92
N PRO A 9 -17.05 -2.27 -20.08
CA PRO A 9 -16.10 -1.95 -21.15
C PRO A 9 -16.20 -0.52 -21.68
N SER A 10 -17.40 0.08 -21.65
CA SER A 10 -17.62 1.45 -22.16
C SER A 10 -16.93 2.54 -21.33
N LEU A 11 -16.48 2.21 -20.12
CA LEU A 11 -15.76 3.13 -19.24
C LEU A 11 -14.23 2.96 -19.36
N ILE A 12 -13.76 1.96 -20.10
CA ILE A 12 -12.34 1.66 -20.26
C ILE A 12 -11.83 2.40 -21.50
N PRO A 13 -10.78 3.22 -21.38
CA PRO A 13 -10.13 3.83 -22.55
C PRO A 13 -9.64 2.76 -23.52
N GLU A 14 -9.76 3.02 -24.83
CA GLU A 14 -9.30 2.06 -25.86
C GLU A 14 -7.81 1.76 -25.73
N SER A 15 -7.00 2.72 -25.25
CA SER A 15 -5.57 2.54 -24.96
C SER A 15 -5.28 1.53 -23.85
N ASP A 16 -6.22 1.32 -22.94
CA ASP A 16 -6.06 0.53 -21.73
C ASP A 16 -6.76 -0.84 -21.86
N ALA A 17 -7.43 -1.08 -22.98
CA ALA A 17 -8.15 -2.32 -23.25
C ALA A 17 -7.19 -3.53 -23.32
N ILE A 18 -5.99 -3.33 -23.89
CA ILE A 18 -4.98 -4.37 -24.12
C ILE A 18 -3.73 -4.04 -23.32
N GLY A 19 -3.11 -5.07 -22.75
CA GLY A 19 -1.89 -4.96 -21.97
C GLY A 19 -2.12 -5.18 -20.48
N VAL A 20 -1.16 -4.68 -19.67
CA VAL A 20 -1.12 -4.96 -18.24
C VAL A 20 -1.95 -3.94 -17.46
N THR A 21 -2.86 -4.43 -16.65
CA THR A 21 -3.64 -3.68 -15.67
C THR A 21 -3.58 -4.36 -14.30
N VAL A 22 -4.31 -3.84 -13.32
CA VAL A 22 -4.31 -4.36 -11.94
C VAL A 22 -5.74 -4.49 -11.40
N VAL A 23 -6.05 -5.63 -10.79
CA VAL A 23 -7.22 -5.78 -9.93
C VAL A 23 -6.80 -5.57 -8.48
N LEU A 24 -7.50 -4.69 -7.77
CA LEU A 24 -7.23 -4.37 -6.37
C LEU A 24 -8.37 -4.89 -5.49
N ILE A 25 -8.00 -5.61 -4.44
CA ILE A 25 -8.87 -5.94 -3.32
C ILE A 25 -8.44 -5.05 -2.16
N THR A 26 -9.33 -4.12 -1.80
CA THR A 26 -9.12 -3.19 -0.69
C THR A 26 -10.00 -3.60 0.47
N CYS A 27 -9.42 -3.76 1.66
CA CYS A 27 -10.17 -4.03 2.88
C CYS A 27 -10.08 -2.83 3.81
N THR A 28 -11.24 -2.38 4.27
CA THR A 28 -11.39 -1.24 5.18
C THR A 28 -12.07 -1.69 6.46
N TYR A 29 -11.65 -1.12 7.59
CA TYR A 29 -12.30 -1.26 8.89
C TYR A 29 -12.52 0.14 9.47
N HIS A 30 -13.75 0.42 9.92
CA HIS A 30 -14.17 1.77 10.35
C HIS A 30 -13.77 2.90 9.37
N GLY A 31 -13.92 2.65 8.06
CA GLY A 31 -13.55 3.61 7.02
C GLY A 31 -12.04 3.78 6.79
N GLN A 32 -11.19 3.10 7.55
CA GLN A 32 -9.74 3.11 7.38
C GLN A 32 -9.30 1.85 6.60
N GLU A 33 -8.62 2.04 5.47
CA GLU A 33 -8.00 0.95 4.72
C GLU A 33 -6.83 0.38 5.52
N PHE A 34 -6.82 -0.93 5.78
CA PHE A 34 -5.73 -1.60 6.51
C PHE A 34 -4.90 -2.54 5.64
N ILE A 35 -5.47 -3.01 4.52
CA ILE A 35 -4.75 -3.86 3.57
C ILE A 35 -5.29 -3.68 2.15
N ARG A 36 -4.36 -3.72 1.19
CA ARG A 36 -4.60 -3.78 -0.24
C ARG A 36 -3.84 -4.96 -0.82
N VAL A 37 -4.54 -5.78 -1.60
CA VAL A 37 -3.95 -6.87 -2.37
C VAL A 37 -4.21 -6.60 -3.85
N GLY A 38 -3.14 -6.37 -4.60
CA GLY A 38 -3.18 -6.15 -6.03
C GLY A 38 -2.71 -7.37 -6.81
N TYR A 39 -3.41 -7.69 -7.89
CA TYR A 39 -3.01 -8.70 -8.86
C TYR A 39 -2.82 -8.07 -10.22
N TYR A 40 -1.68 -8.34 -10.86
CA TYR A 40 -1.50 -7.98 -12.26
C TYR A 40 -2.42 -8.82 -13.13
N VAL A 41 -3.06 -8.16 -14.10
CA VAL A 41 -3.91 -8.77 -15.10
C VAL A 41 -3.38 -8.37 -16.46
N ASN A 42 -3.04 -9.34 -17.30
CA ASN A 42 -2.71 -9.09 -18.69
C ASN A 42 -3.95 -9.34 -19.55
N ASN A 43 -4.40 -8.32 -20.27
CA ASN A 43 -5.48 -8.42 -21.26
C ASN A 43 -4.85 -8.60 -22.65
N GLU A 44 -5.14 -9.71 -23.31
CA GLU A 44 -4.59 -9.97 -24.65
C GLU A 44 -5.60 -10.72 -25.54
N TYR A 45 -5.43 -10.59 -26.85
CA TYR A 45 -6.11 -11.47 -27.79
C TYR A 45 -5.48 -12.87 -27.71
N PRO A 46 -6.29 -13.93 -27.56
CA PRO A 46 -5.79 -15.29 -27.61
C PRO A 46 -5.36 -15.68 -29.04
N ASP A 47 -5.96 -15.06 -30.05
CA ASP A 47 -5.65 -15.28 -31.47
C ASP A 47 -4.36 -14.55 -31.88
N PRO A 48 -3.32 -15.25 -32.38
CA PRO A 48 -2.10 -14.64 -32.90
C PRO A 48 -2.33 -13.61 -34.01
N GLU A 49 -3.29 -13.84 -34.91
CA GLU A 49 -3.52 -12.93 -36.04
C GLU A 49 -4.00 -11.55 -35.57
N LEU A 50 -4.87 -11.53 -34.56
CA LEU A 50 -5.36 -10.31 -33.92
C LEU A 50 -4.30 -9.61 -33.06
N ARG A 51 -3.25 -10.33 -32.65
CA ARG A 51 -2.10 -9.71 -31.93
C ARG A 51 -1.16 -9.01 -32.90
N GLU A 52 -0.90 -9.62 -34.05
CA GLU A 52 -0.02 -9.05 -35.08
C GLU A 52 -0.70 -7.91 -35.84
N ASN A 53 -2.00 -8.04 -36.09
CA ASN A 53 -2.82 -7.07 -36.80
C ASN A 53 -4.03 -6.67 -35.94
N PRO A 54 -3.81 -5.88 -34.88
CA PRO A 54 -4.90 -5.51 -33.98
C PRO A 54 -5.95 -4.67 -34.72
N PRO A 55 -7.24 -4.89 -34.45
CA PRO A 55 -8.29 -4.07 -35.03
C PRO A 55 -8.16 -2.61 -34.58
N PRO A 56 -8.64 -1.63 -35.37
CA PRO A 56 -8.58 -0.21 -35.00
C PRO A 56 -9.29 0.11 -33.68
N LYS A 57 -10.31 -0.68 -33.33
CA LYS A 57 -11.02 -0.61 -32.05
C LYS A 57 -10.92 -1.96 -31.34
N PRO A 58 -10.49 -1.98 -30.08
CA PRO A 58 -10.45 -3.22 -29.31
C PRO A 58 -11.83 -3.83 -29.12
N ASP A 59 -11.98 -5.10 -29.53
CA ASP A 59 -13.15 -5.91 -29.18
C ASP A 59 -12.95 -6.61 -27.83
N PHE A 60 -13.61 -6.11 -26.79
CA PHE A 60 -13.55 -6.66 -25.43
C PHE A 60 -14.14 -8.07 -25.29
N SER A 61 -15.00 -8.51 -26.21
CA SER A 61 -15.59 -9.85 -26.18
C SER A 61 -14.58 -10.95 -26.55
N GLN A 62 -13.52 -10.56 -27.28
CA GLN A 62 -12.47 -11.46 -27.74
C GLN A 62 -11.20 -11.40 -26.86
N LEU A 63 -11.18 -10.54 -25.85
CA LEU A 63 -10.03 -10.42 -24.94
C LEU A 63 -10.07 -11.49 -23.85
N GLN A 64 -8.91 -12.10 -23.60
CA GLN A 64 -8.70 -12.98 -22.48
C GLN A 64 -7.87 -12.27 -21.39
N ARG A 65 -8.25 -12.51 -20.13
CA ARG A 65 -7.57 -11.95 -18.96
C ARG A 65 -6.73 -13.02 -18.29
N ASN A 66 -5.43 -12.80 -18.22
CA ASN A 66 -4.52 -13.65 -17.47
C ASN A 66 -4.13 -12.97 -16.16
N ILE A 67 -4.55 -13.54 -15.02
CA ILE A 67 -4.27 -12.99 -13.69
C ILE A 67 -3.01 -13.66 -13.13
N LEU A 68 -2.00 -12.87 -12.78
CA LEU A 68 -0.79 -13.35 -12.13
C LEU A 68 -1.06 -13.61 -10.63
N ALA A 69 -1.87 -14.64 -10.35
CA ALA A 69 -2.33 -14.97 -9.00
C ALA A 69 -1.21 -15.41 -8.05
N SER A 70 -0.10 -15.94 -8.59
CA SER A 70 1.04 -16.42 -7.83
C SER A 70 1.92 -15.32 -7.23
N ASN A 71 1.82 -14.08 -7.72
CA ASN A 71 2.66 -12.97 -7.29
C ASN A 71 1.83 -11.73 -6.93
N PRO A 72 1.00 -11.80 -5.87
CA PRO A 72 0.22 -10.66 -5.41
C PRO A 72 1.12 -9.56 -4.86
N ARG A 73 0.71 -8.31 -5.04
CA ARG A 73 1.31 -7.14 -4.39
C ARG A 73 0.48 -6.77 -3.18
N VAL A 74 1.08 -6.92 -2.00
CA VAL A 74 0.40 -6.65 -0.72
C VAL A 74 0.94 -5.36 -0.13
N THR A 75 0.04 -4.43 0.18
CA THR A 75 0.34 -3.21 0.93
C THR A 75 -0.49 -3.19 2.19
N ARG A 76 0.14 -2.92 3.34
CA ARG A 76 -0.52 -2.88 4.65
C ARG A 76 -0.42 -1.46 5.21
N PHE A 77 -1.48 -1.03 5.85
CA PHE A 77 -1.58 0.28 6.48
C PHE A 77 -1.92 0.08 7.95
N HIS A 78 -1.29 0.85 8.82
CA HIS A 78 -1.65 0.87 10.24
C HIS A 78 -2.93 1.69 10.40
N ILE A 79 -3.90 1.14 11.15
CA ILE A 79 -5.17 1.79 11.42
C ILE A 79 -5.50 1.70 12.91
N ASN A 80 -6.40 2.56 13.38
CA ASN A 80 -6.96 2.41 14.71
C ASN A 80 -8.07 1.33 14.70
N TRP A 81 -7.90 0.31 15.53
CA TRP A 81 -8.87 -0.78 15.70
C TRP A 81 -9.90 -0.50 16.80
N ASP A 82 -9.56 0.34 17.77
CA ASP A 82 -10.43 0.68 18.89
C ASP A 82 -11.18 1.98 18.59
N ASN A 83 -12.47 2.06 18.94
CA ASN A 83 -13.29 3.26 18.71
C ASN A 83 -12.92 4.45 19.62
N ASN A 84 -11.72 4.48 20.19
CA ASN A 84 -11.30 5.46 21.19
C ASN A 84 -10.83 6.80 20.59
N THR A 85 -11.36 7.16 19.41
CA THR A 85 -11.18 8.50 18.83
C THR A 85 -11.98 9.56 19.61
N ASP A 86 -12.96 9.17 20.43
CA ASP A 86 -13.73 10.09 21.26
C ASP A 86 -13.00 10.62 22.51
N ARG A 87 -11.76 10.18 22.83
CA ARG A 87 -11.06 10.58 24.07
C ARG A 87 -9.74 11.32 23.90
N LEU A 88 -9.37 11.71 22.68
CA LEU A 88 -8.17 12.52 22.45
C LEU A 88 -8.44 14.03 22.38
N GLU A 89 -9.71 14.46 22.41
CA GLU A 89 -10.09 15.88 22.57
C GLU A 89 -10.43 16.20 24.04
N ALA A 90 -9.55 15.89 24.99
CA ALA A 90 -9.72 16.33 26.39
C ALA A 90 -8.42 16.38 27.20
N ILE A 91 -7.27 16.76 26.61
CA ILE A 91 -6.09 17.13 27.40
C ILE A 91 -5.33 18.28 26.71
N GLU A 92 -6.02 19.38 26.46
CA GLU A 92 -5.38 20.69 26.35
C GLU A 92 -6.16 21.62 27.29
N ASN A 93 -5.44 22.43 28.07
CA ASN A 93 -5.87 23.20 29.25
C ASN A 93 -5.63 22.55 30.63
N GLN A 94 -4.38 22.27 30.97
CA GLN A 94 -3.88 22.62 32.30
C GLN A 94 -2.59 23.44 32.20
N ASP A 95 -2.69 24.65 32.73
CA ASP A 95 -1.65 25.66 32.91
C ASP A 95 -0.45 25.10 33.73
N PRO A 96 0.79 25.10 33.22
CA PRO A 96 1.97 24.85 34.03
C PRO A 96 2.58 26.18 34.44
N ALA A 97 1.93 26.91 35.34
CA ALA A 97 2.57 28.03 36.03
C ALA A 97 3.10 27.55 37.39
N LEU A 98 4.38 27.85 37.63
CA LEU A 98 5.25 27.57 38.80
C LEU A 98 6.09 26.27 38.67
N SER A 99 7.43 26.27 38.64
CA SER A 99 8.45 27.32 38.75
C SER A 99 9.83 26.73 38.44
N CYS A 100 10.70 27.52 37.77
CA CYS A 100 12.17 27.61 37.90
C CYS A 100 13.01 26.32 37.68
N SER A 101 14.00 26.24 36.79
CA SER A 101 15.07 27.21 36.47
C SER A 101 15.77 26.85 35.14
N LEU A 102 16.28 27.89 34.47
CA LEU A 102 16.89 27.91 33.12
C LEU A 102 18.33 27.28 33.06
N PRO A 103 19.13 27.46 31.98
CA PRO A 103 19.35 26.45 30.94
C PRO A 103 20.84 26.02 30.85
N ILE A 104 21.13 24.84 30.30
CA ILE A 104 22.51 24.54 29.85
C ILE A 104 22.47 24.24 28.36
N SER A 105 22.77 25.29 27.58
CA SER A 105 23.31 25.17 26.24
C SER A 105 24.79 24.80 26.33
N CYS A 106 25.25 23.77 25.62
CA CYS A 106 26.66 23.63 25.25
C CYS A 106 26.78 23.05 23.83
N THR A 107 27.44 23.84 22.99
CA THR A 107 27.82 23.64 21.59
C THR A 107 28.97 22.61 21.41
N PRO A 108 29.33 22.22 20.18
CA PRO A 108 30.13 21.02 19.89
C PRO A 108 31.65 21.29 19.80
N VAL A 109 32.50 20.36 20.28
CA VAL A 109 33.91 20.25 19.82
C VAL A 109 34.54 18.87 20.07
N LYS A 110 35.51 18.55 19.20
CA LYS A 110 36.18 17.28 18.88
C LYS A 110 37.11 16.71 19.96
N GLY A 111 37.25 15.37 19.99
CA GLY A 111 38.57 14.72 19.95
C GLY A 111 38.89 13.59 20.95
N LEU A 112 39.02 12.36 20.41
CA LEU A 112 39.96 11.26 20.76
C LEU A 112 39.66 10.30 21.94
N GLY A 113 39.50 9.00 21.61
CA GLY A 113 39.80 7.85 22.49
C GLY A 113 38.88 6.63 22.36
N LEU A 114 39.26 5.64 21.54
CA LEU A 114 38.66 4.29 21.31
C LEU A 114 38.52 3.39 22.57
N PRO A 115 37.97 2.13 22.52
CA PRO A 115 37.21 1.42 21.46
C PRO A 115 35.93 0.68 21.95
N GLY A 116 35.05 0.32 21.00
CA GLY A 116 34.27 -0.93 21.08
C GLY A 116 32.74 -0.80 21.12
N CYS A 117 32.11 -0.92 19.95
CA CYS A 117 30.96 -1.80 19.65
C CYS A 117 30.47 -1.56 18.22
N ILE A 118 30.34 -2.65 17.46
CA ILE A 118 30.07 -2.74 16.00
C ILE A 118 28.58 -2.47 15.68
N PRO A 119 28.21 -2.06 14.44
CA PRO A 119 26.90 -1.52 14.10
C PRO A 119 25.94 -2.52 13.43
N GLY A 120 24.64 -2.26 13.60
CA GLY A 120 23.57 -2.51 12.62
C GLY A 120 23.10 -3.95 12.41
N LEU A 121 21.84 -4.24 12.78
CA LEU A 121 21.02 -5.25 12.10
C LEU A 121 19.53 -4.90 12.25
N LEU A 122 18.81 -5.10 11.15
CA LEU A 122 17.40 -4.82 10.89
C LEU A 122 16.45 -5.46 11.92
N PRO A 123 15.23 -4.91 12.13
CA PRO A 123 14.19 -5.67 12.79
C PRO A 123 13.73 -6.81 11.87
N GLU A 124 13.94 -8.04 12.34
CA GLU A 124 13.51 -9.25 11.66
C GLU A 124 11.97 -9.28 11.55
N ASN A 125 11.48 -9.22 10.31
CA ASN A 125 10.12 -9.62 9.98
C ASN A 125 10.08 -11.15 9.99
N SER A 126 9.65 -11.74 11.11
CA SER A 126 9.11 -13.10 11.14
C SER A 126 7.88 -13.10 12.01
N MET A 127 6.72 -13.39 11.42
CA MET A 127 5.59 -13.89 12.18
C MET A 127 5.01 -15.05 11.39
N ASP A 128 5.34 -16.23 11.90
CA ASP A 128 5.03 -17.53 11.36
C ASP A 128 3.52 -17.75 11.23
N CYS A 129 3.18 -18.40 10.12
CA CYS A 129 1.83 -18.77 9.73
C CYS A 129 1.24 -19.80 10.71
N ILE A 130 0.00 -19.57 11.14
CA ILE A 130 -0.94 -20.63 11.54
C ILE A 130 -2.17 -20.49 10.65
#